data_AF-A0A0F9DN98-F1
#
_entry.id   AF-A0A0F9DN98-F1
#
_cell.length_a   1.000
_cell.length_b   1.000
_cell.length_c   1.000
_cell.angle_alpha   90.00
_cell.angle_beta   90.00
_cell.angle_gamma   90.00
#
_symmetry.space_group_name_H-M   'P 1'
#
loop_
_entity.id
_entity.type
_entity.pdbx_description
1 polymer ?
#
loop_
_entity_poly.entity_id
_entity_poly.type
_entity_poly.pdbx_seq_one_letter_code
_entity_poly.pdbx_strand_id
1 'polypeptide(L)'
;IRICFQTGDLYSSDELYIFIKDKKENFLIPMDAIGTLELWGEIIDRELFDANLAIQIATEADGTLHCWPEITREEINKFSKKKG
;
A
#
# COMPACT_ATOMS: atom_id res chain seq x y z
N ILE A 1 -9.54 3.21 -5.51
CA ILE A 1 -8.78 2.13 -4.82
C ILE A 1 -7.58 2.82 -4.22
N ARG A 2 -7.15 2.44 -3.02
CA ARG A 2 -5.89 2.90 -2.45
C ARG A 2 -5.02 1.68 -2.22
N ILE A 3 -3.78 1.76 -2.67
CA ILE A 3 -2.80 0.70 -2.51
C ILE A 3 -1.70 1.25 -1.63
N CYS A 4 -1.30 0.51 -0.61
CA CYS A 4 -0.15 0.88 0.20
C CYS A 4 0.89 -0.22 0.17
N PHE A 5 2.15 0.17 0.18
CA PHE A 5 3.30 -0.72 0.17
C PHE A 5 4.18 -0.40 1.37
N GLN A 6 4.67 -1.45 2.02
CA GLN A 6 5.55 -1.36 3.17
C GLN A 6 6.64 -2.42 3.03
N THR A 7 7.90 -2.03 3.13
CA THR A 7 8.99 -3.00 3.15
C THR A 7 9.06 -3.70 4.50
N GLY A 8 9.31 -4.99 4.48
CA GLY A 8 9.61 -5.78 5.66
C GLY A 8 11.05 -5.58 6.12
N ASP A 9 11.40 -6.27 7.19
CA ASP A 9 12.75 -6.38 7.73
C ASP A 9 13.30 -7.80 7.50
N LEU A 10 14.41 -8.15 8.19
CA LEU A 10 15.01 -9.48 8.08
C LEU A 10 14.09 -10.64 8.51
N TYR A 11 12.98 -10.35 9.19
CA TYR A 11 12.06 -11.33 9.76
C TYR A 11 10.62 -11.18 9.26
N SER A 12 10.37 -10.25 8.35
CA SER A 12 9.04 -9.95 7.82
C SER A 12 9.09 -9.73 6.32
N SER A 13 8.03 -10.16 5.63
CA SER A 13 7.88 -9.92 4.20
C SER A 13 7.52 -8.46 3.96
N ASP A 14 7.84 -7.95 2.77
CA ASP A 14 7.18 -6.75 2.28
C ASP A 14 5.67 -7.00 2.16
N GLU A 15 4.87 -5.97 2.40
CA GLU A 15 3.42 -6.09 2.50
C GLU A 15 2.71 -5.14 1.54
N LEU A 16 1.74 -5.68 0.83
CA LEU A 16 0.84 -4.96 -0.05
C LEU A 16 -0.55 -4.85 0.58
N TYR A 17 -1.01 -3.62 0.79
CA TYR A 17 -2.31 -3.30 1.33
C TYR A 17 -3.23 -2.78 0.24
N ILE A 18 -4.41 -3.38 0.06
CA ILE A 18 -5.38 -2.96 -0.96
C ILE A 18 -6.69 -2.56 -0.29
N PHE A 19 -7.06 -1.31 -0.49
CA PHE A 19 -8.28 -0.70 0.00
C PHE A 19 -9.22 -0.40 -1.17
N ILE A 20 -10.40 -1.03 -1.17
CA ILE A 20 -11.43 -0.80 -2.17
C ILE A 20 -12.47 0.16 -1.60
N LYS A 21 -12.78 1.22 -2.35
CA LYS A 21 -13.77 2.22 -1.93
C LYS A 21 -15.12 1.55 -1.67
N ASP A 22 -15.79 1.95 -0.59
CA ASP A 22 -17.12 1.47 -0.20
C ASP A 22 -17.20 -0.04 0.14
N LYS A 23 -16.06 -0.71 0.26
CA LYS A 23 -15.96 -2.07 0.81
C LYS A 23 -15.49 -2.00 2.26
N LYS A 24 -16.05 -2.89 3.08
CA LYS A 24 -15.64 -3.04 4.48
C LYS A 24 -14.36 -3.87 4.60
N GLU A 25 -14.12 -4.72 3.62
CA GLU A 25 -12.96 -5.61 3.55
C GLU A 25 -11.78 -4.88 2.89
N ASN A 26 -10.61 -5.07 3.50
CA ASN A 26 -9.32 -4.63 2.97
C ASN A 26 -8.42 -5.87 2.92
N PHE A 27 -7.47 -5.88 2.00
CA PHE A 27 -6.55 -7.00 1.84
C PHE A 27 -5.15 -6.60 2.30
N LEU A 28 -4.48 -7.52 2.98
CA LEU A 28 -3.05 -7.49 3.26
C LEU A 28 -2.47 -8.73 2.58
N ILE A 29 -1.52 -8.52 1.67
CA ILE A 29 -0.92 -9.56 0.85
C ILE A 29 0.61 -9.48 1.04
N PRO A 30 1.23 -10.52 1.62
CA PRO A 30 2.69 -10.63 1.66
C PRO A 30 3.27 -10.75 0.24
N MET A 31 4.36 -10.02 -0.02
CA MET A 31 5.03 -10.03 -1.34
C MET A 31 5.70 -11.36 -1.68
N ASP A 32 5.97 -12.21 -0.69
CA ASP A 32 6.50 -13.57 -0.86
C ASP A 32 5.42 -14.62 -1.15
N ALA A 33 4.15 -14.25 -1.08
CA ALA A 33 3.05 -15.15 -1.46
C ALA A 33 3.03 -15.43 -2.97
N ILE A 34 2.59 -16.63 -3.33
CA ILE A 34 2.49 -17.07 -4.73
C ILE A 34 1.50 -16.17 -5.48
N GLY A 35 1.94 -15.58 -6.60
CA GLY A 35 1.11 -14.73 -7.45
C GLY A 35 1.19 -13.23 -7.14
N THR A 36 1.89 -12.83 -6.07
CA THR A 36 1.93 -11.42 -5.66
C THR A 36 2.77 -10.56 -6.61
N LEU A 37 3.85 -11.11 -7.19
CA LEU A 37 4.67 -10.37 -8.14
C LEU A 37 3.93 -10.05 -9.44
N GLU A 38 3.12 -10.99 -9.94
CA GLU A 38 2.25 -10.79 -11.10
C GLU A 38 1.16 -9.75 -10.79
N LEU A 39 0.55 -9.82 -9.61
CA LEU A 39 -0.41 -8.82 -9.15
C LEU A 39 0.23 -7.43 -9.06
N TRP A 40 1.46 -7.34 -8.53
CA TRP A 40 2.19 -6.09 -8.40
C TRP A 40 2.52 -5.47 -9.76
N GLY A 41 2.96 -6.28 -10.71
CA GLY A 41 3.16 -5.85 -12.10
C GLY A 41 1.89 -5.22 -12.69
N GLU A 42 0.75 -5.90 -12.57
CA GLU A 42 -0.54 -5.38 -13.06
C GLU A 42 -1.01 -4.11 -12.31
N ILE A 43 -0.63 -3.94 -11.04
CA ILE A 43 -0.92 -2.71 -10.28
C ILE A 43 -0.13 -1.53 -10.85
N ILE A 44 1.16 -1.73 -11.12
CA ILE A 44 2.04 -0.70 -11.67
C ILE A 44 1.65 -0.38 -13.12
N ASP A 45 1.43 -1.39 -13.96
CA ASP A 45 1.08 -1.24 -15.38
C ASP A 45 -0.26 -0.52 -15.58
N ARG A 46 -1.18 -0.63 -14.61
CA ARG A 46 -2.47 0.06 -14.60
C ARG A 46 -2.44 1.40 -13.87
N GLU A 47 -1.26 1.88 -13.47
CA GLU A 47 -1.04 3.14 -12.76
C GLU A 47 -1.84 3.25 -11.44
N LEU A 48 -2.11 2.11 -10.79
CA LEU A 48 -2.80 2.06 -9.50
C LEU A 48 -1.85 2.33 -8.32
N PHE A 49 -0.54 2.29 -8.57
CA PHE A 49 0.53 2.72 -7.68
C PHE A 49 1.66 3.35 -8.52
N ASP A 50 2.31 4.38 -8.01
CA ASP A 50 3.37 5.09 -8.74
C ASP A 50 4.67 4.26 -8.82
N ALA A 51 5.17 4.05 -10.04
CA ALA A 51 6.34 3.21 -10.29
C ALA A 51 7.64 3.79 -9.71
N ASN A 52 7.81 5.12 -9.75
CA ASN A 52 9.03 5.76 -9.24
C ASN A 52 9.06 5.69 -7.71
N LEU A 53 7.89 5.92 -7.08
CA LEU A 53 7.71 5.75 -5.64
C LEU A 53 7.97 4.30 -5.22
N ALA A 54 7.48 3.30 -5.98
CA ALA A 54 7.77 1.90 -5.69
C ALA A 54 9.27 1.59 -5.68
N ILE A 55 10.02 2.08 -6.68
CA ILE A 55 11.48 1.94 -6.76
C ILE A 55 12.16 2.62 -5.57
N GLN A 56 11.72 3.84 -5.22
CA GLN A 56 12.26 4.59 -4.11
C GLN A 56 12.08 3.83 -2.79
N ILE A 57 10.86 3.37 -2.49
CA ILE A 57 10.54 2.65 -1.25
C ILE A 57 11.38 1.36 -1.14
N ALA A 58 11.45 0.57 -2.22
CA ALA A 58 12.24 -0.66 -2.25
C ALA A 58 13.75 -0.40 -2.07
N THR A 59 14.23 0.78 -2.45
CA THR A 59 15.63 1.19 -2.28
C THR A 59 15.93 1.68 -0.86
N GLU A 60 15.01 2.44 -0.26
CA GLU A 60 15.16 2.99 1.09
C GLU A 60 14.99 1.90 2.16
N ALA A 61 14.05 0.97 1.96
CA ALA A 61 13.77 -0.16 2.84
C ALA A 61 13.67 0.24 4.33
N ASP A 62 13.04 1.38 4.60
CA ASP A 62 12.95 1.96 5.95
C ASP A 62 11.76 1.43 6.76
N GLY A 63 10.91 0.60 6.15
CA GLY A 63 9.71 0.02 6.75
C GLY A 63 8.54 0.99 6.86
N THR A 64 8.62 2.18 6.25
CA THR A 64 7.53 3.16 6.23
C THR A 64 6.41 2.67 5.31
N LEU A 65 5.15 2.88 5.73
CA LEU A 65 3.98 2.59 4.92
C LEU A 65 3.71 3.75 3.96
N HIS A 66 3.79 3.50 2.66
CA HIS A 66 3.47 4.48 1.63
C HIS A 66 2.20 4.11 0.90
N CYS A 67 1.28 5.07 0.75
CA CYS A 67 -0.02 4.85 0.12
C CYS A 67 -0.19 5.68 -1.16
N TRP A 68 -0.79 5.07 -2.17
CA TRP A 68 -1.18 5.73 -3.41
C TRP A 68 -2.69 5.53 -3.70
N PRO A 69 -3.44 6.61 -4.00
CA PRO A 69 -3.04 8.00 -3.79
C PRO A 69 -2.82 8.29 -2.29
N GLU A 70 -2.04 9.32 -2.00
CA GLU A 70 -1.73 9.73 -0.62
C GLU A 70 -3.01 9.92 0.22
N ILE A 71 -2.89 9.69 1.52
CA ILE A 71 -3.97 9.99 2.46
C ILE A 71 -4.02 11.50 2.64
N THR A 72 -5.14 12.09 2.25
CA THR A 72 -5.33 13.54 2.36
C THR A 72 -5.54 13.95 3.83
N ARG A 73 -5.15 15.18 4.19
CA ARG A 73 -5.44 15.76 5.52
C ARG A 73 -6.94 15.77 5.84
N GLU A 74 -7.78 15.92 4.82
CA GLU A 74 -9.24 15.90 4.94
C GLU A 74 -9.76 14.52 5.39
N GLU A 75 -9.22 13.45 4.81
CA GLU A 75 -9.51 12.09 5.23
C GLU A 75 -9.07 11.84 6.68
N ILE A 76 -7.86 12.26 7.04
CA ILE A 76 -7.34 12.17 8.41
C ILE A 76 -8.29 12.88 9.39
N ASN A 77 -8.70 14.11 9.08
CA ASN A 77 -9.60 14.90 9.92
C ASN A 77 -10.97 14.24 10.10
N LYS A 78 -11.48 13.57 9.06
CA LYS A 78 -12.75 12.83 9.11
C LYS A 78 -12.66 11.61 10.04
N PHE A 79 -11.51 10.93 10.10
CA PHE A 79 -11.28 9.84 11.05
C PHE A 79 -11.14 10.35 12.49
N SER A 80 -10.42 11.45 12.70
CA SER A 80 -10.23 12.03 14.04
C SER A 80 -11.54 12.53 14.66
N LYS A 81 -12.44 13.10 13.86
CA LYS A 81 -13.77 13.57 14.35
C LYS A 81 -14.75 12.47 14.70
N LYS A 82 -14.58 11.24 14.19
CA LYS A 82 -15.44 10.09 14.52
C LYS A 82 -15.10 9.44 15.88
N LYS A 83 -14.02 9.85 16.53
CA LYS A 83 -13.59 9.36 17.85
C LYS A 83 -14.01 10.28 19.02
N GLY A 84 -14.79 11.33 18.74
CA GLY A 84 -15.33 12.27 19.74
C GLY A 84 -16.84 12.16 19.89
#